data_AF-A0A9P4YPD5-F1
#
_entry.id   AF-A0A9P4YPD5-F1
#
_cell.length_a   1.000
_cell.length_b   1.000
_cell.length_c   1.000
_cell.angle_alpha   90.00
_cell.angle_beta   90.00
_cell.angle_gamma   90.00
#
_symmetry.space_group_name_H-M   'P 1'
#
loop_
_entity.id
_entity.type
_entity.pdbx_description
1 polymer ?
#
loop_
_entity_poly.entity_id
_entity_poly.type
_entity_poly.pdbx_seq_one_letter_code
_entity_poly.pdbx_strand_id
1 'polypeptide(L)'
;MALIPAIPLSTSDAGLWSPTLKDQITKSRWRDWAHVLINGTGILNNWKWPDIEGFEEFAGPKIHSAAWDHSVEFEGKLFVYAVVDLDLSGQVLESELKKGDGTEAPGNRQYTFTGADKKGFREDPGSHLEFRKEIEADINIITEEMNRRMGPGNEKLKEFIIPKWSPGCRRISPGDGYLEALVQPNVEPVYGGIKQAVPGGLVSDDGMFHNMDVLACATDFNGAFKPAFKVVNGDGKTVQEDWGDSVNFHFDTFHRTTVFQEECRSWFKDGKIKNRVYLWPGPTVHFLKSIKDSRFEDYDIRWRYGNRFAYLGNGEVKASKMNDVHGLSPYVRSSDYDWDVE
;
A
#
# COMPACT_ATOMS: atom_id res chain seq x y z
N MET A 1 7.98 7.60 -16.82
CA MET A 1 9.43 7.67 -17.15
C MET A 1 9.81 6.33 -17.78
N ALA A 2 10.51 6.30 -18.92
CA ALA A 2 10.96 5.04 -19.53
C ALA A 2 12.48 5.13 -19.71
N LEU A 3 13.21 4.75 -18.65
CA LEU A 3 14.64 4.53 -18.72
C LEU A 3 14.91 3.35 -19.67
N ILE A 4 16.00 3.45 -20.41
CA ILE A 4 16.58 2.40 -21.25
C ILE A 4 18.09 2.68 -21.15
N PRO A 5 18.90 1.82 -20.51
CA PRO A 5 20.32 2.07 -20.44
C PRO A 5 20.99 1.90 -21.79
N ALA A 6 21.97 2.77 -22.05
CA ALA A 6 22.85 2.65 -23.18
C ALA A 6 23.73 1.40 -23.02
N ILE A 7 23.85 0.65 -24.10
CA ILE A 7 24.98 -0.27 -24.32
C ILE A 7 26.25 0.61 -24.26
N PRO A 8 27.28 0.27 -23.47
CA PRO A 8 28.47 1.11 -23.34
C PRO A 8 29.10 1.32 -24.73
N LEU A 9 29.17 2.58 -25.17
CA LEU A 9 29.68 2.93 -26.50
C LEU A 9 31.20 3.13 -26.53
N SER A 10 31.89 3.08 -25.38
CA SER A 10 33.35 3.06 -25.30
C SER A 10 33.84 2.74 -23.88
N THR A 11 35.13 2.42 -23.73
CA THR A 11 35.78 2.18 -22.42
C THR A 11 35.83 3.41 -21.50
N SER A 12 35.52 4.62 -21.98
CA SER A 12 35.45 5.83 -21.15
C SER A 12 34.12 6.04 -20.44
N ASP A 13 33.07 5.28 -20.80
CA ASP A 13 31.71 5.41 -20.23
C ASP A 13 31.42 4.33 -19.16
N ALA A 14 32.44 3.58 -18.72
CA ALA A 14 32.29 2.55 -17.71
C ALA A 14 31.81 3.18 -16.38
N GLY A 15 30.65 2.73 -15.88
CA GLY A 15 30.09 3.18 -14.60
C GLY A 15 29.11 4.36 -14.68
N LEU A 16 28.69 4.78 -15.88
CA LEU A 16 27.67 5.82 -16.05
C LEU A 16 26.29 5.24 -16.38
N TRP A 17 25.25 5.79 -15.75
CA TRP A 17 23.87 5.62 -16.20
C TRP A 17 23.58 6.58 -17.35
N SER A 18 22.90 6.10 -18.39
CA SER A 18 22.46 6.91 -19.54
C SER A 18 20.94 6.86 -19.71
N PRO A 19 20.17 7.52 -18.82
CA PRO A 19 18.72 7.59 -18.91
C PRO A 19 18.22 8.20 -20.23
N THR A 20 17.17 7.62 -20.81
CA THR A 20 16.33 8.30 -21.79
C THR A 20 15.11 8.88 -21.07
N LEU A 21 14.91 10.19 -21.19
CA LEU A 21 13.84 10.93 -20.53
C LEU A 21 12.78 11.32 -21.56
N LYS A 22 11.52 11.39 -21.12
CA LYS A 22 10.37 11.80 -21.94
C LYS A 22 9.47 12.74 -21.15
N ASP A 23 9.29 13.94 -21.68
CA ASP A 23 8.31 14.90 -21.20
C ASP A 23 6.89 14.35 -21.43
N GLN A 24 6.05 14.35 -20.40
CA GLN A 24 4.70 13.79 -20.49
C GLN A 24 3.70 14.72 -21.19
N ILE A 25 3.98 16.01 -21.29
CA ILE A 25 3.15 17.02 -21.96
C ILE A 25 3.61 17.12 -23.43
N THR A 26 4.85 17.52 -23.65
CA THR A 26 5.36 17.80 -25.01
C THR A 26 5.70 16.54 -25.79
N LYS A 27 5.79 15.39 -25.09
CA LYS A 27 6.25 14.10 -25.63
C LYS A 27 7.69 14.12 -26.18
N SER A 28 8.42 15.22 -26.00
CA SER A 28 9.82 15.35 -26.38
C SER A 28 10.69 14.35 -25.59
N ARG A 29 11.79 13.93 -26.21
CA ARG A 29 12.71 12.94 -25.63
C ARG A 29 14.14 13.45 -25.70
N TRP A 30 14.90 13.20 -24.64
CA TRP A 30 16.33 13.49 -24.60
C TRP A 30 17.07 12.41 -23.80
N ARG A 31 18.39 12.38 -23.93
CA ARG A 31 19.25 11.54 -23.11
C ARG A 31 19.94 12.41 -22.08
N ASP A 32 20.16 11.86 -20.91
CA ASP A 32 20.93 12.46 -19.85
C ASP A 32 21.94 11.43 -19.31
N TRP A 33 22.76 11.81 -18.35
CA TRP A 33 23.72 10.92 -17.72
C TRP A 33 23.83 11.16 -16.21
N ALA A 34 24.17 10.12 -15.45
CA ALA A 34 24.39 10.24 -14.02
C ALA A 34 25.37 9.17 -13.51
N HIS A 35 26.11 9.49 -12.46
CA HIS A 35 26.91 8.51 -11.71
C HIS A 35 26.03 7.59 -10.86
N VAL A 36 24.96 8.14 -10.28
CA VAL A 36 24.03 7.42 -9.40
C VAL A 36 22.61 7.71 -9.86
N LEU A 37 21.82 6.65 -10.05
CA LEU A 37 20.40 6.73 -10.40
C LEU A 37 19.57 6.18 -9.24
N ILE A 38 18.78 7.04 -8.60
CA ILE A 38 17.88 6.66 -7.50
C ILE A 38 16.45 6.56 -8.03
N ASN A 39 15.84 5.39 -7.90
CA ASN A 39 14.44 5.19 -8.28
C ASN A 39 13.50 5.49 -7.12
N GLY A 40 12.94 6.70 -7.09
CA GLY A 40 11.96 7.15 -6.09
C GLY A 40 10.51 7.12 -6.55
N THR A 41 10.13 6.31 -7.55
CA THR A 41 8.76 6.36 -8.09
C THR A 41 7.68 5.86 -7.12
N GLY A 42 8.05 5.09 -6.10
CA GLY A 42 7.10 4.37 -5.23
C GLY A 42 6.55 3.10 -5.88
N ILE A 43 5.85 2.29 -5.09
CA ILE A 43 5.33 0.97 -5.51
C ILE A 43 3.82 0.98 -5.86
N LEU A 44 3.08 2.01 -5.43
CA LEU A 44 1.65 2.22 -5.64
C LEU A 44 1.42 3.52 -6.43
N ASN A 45 1.90 3.57 -7.68
CA ASN A 45 1.76 4.76 -8.55
C ASN A 45 1.15 4.44 -9.93
N ASN A 46 1.18 3.17 -10.34
CA ASN A 46 0.79 2.74 -11.67
C ASN A 46 -0.64 2.19 -11.64
N TRP A 47 -1.60 3.11 -11.53
CA TRP A 47 -3.02 2.77 -11.47
C TRP A 47 -3.56 2.33 -12.83
N LYS A 48 -4.70 1.64 -12.83
CA LYS A 48 -5.39 1.21 -14.05
C LYS A 48 -6.89 1.33 -13.89
N TRP A 49 -7.57 1.53 -15.02
CA TRP A 49 -9.02 1.36 -15.09
C TRP A 49 -9.43 -0.09 -14.85
N PRO A 50 -10.67 -0.34 -14.40
CA PRO A 50 -11.21 -1.69 -14.31
C PRO A 50 -11.26 -2.34 -15.70
N ASP A 51 -10.96 -3.62 -15.74
CA ASP A 51 -11.11 -4.45 -16.94
C ASP A 51 -12.54 -5.03 -16.97
N ILE A 52 -13.51 -4.20 -17.37
CA ILE A 52 -14.92 -4.59 -17.51
C ILE A 52 -15.41 -4.33 -18.94
N GLU A 53 -16.27 -5.21 -19.44
CA GLU A 53 -16.91 -5.05 -20.75
C GLU A 53 -17.69 -3.74 -20.80
N GLY A 54 -17.66 -3.03 -21.93
CA GLY A 54 -18.40 -1.78 -22.11
C GLY A 54 -17.92 -0.58 -21.29
N PHE A 55 -16.74 -0.65 -20.62
CA PHE A 55 -16.22 0.47 -19.80
C PHE A 55 -16.17 1.82 -20.55
N GLU A 56 -15.87 1.77 -21.85
CA GLU A 56 -15.83 2.97 -22.69
C GLU A 56 -17.22 3.48 -23.11
N GLU A 57 -18.26 2.67 -22.96
CA GLU A 57 -19.63 3.02 -23.30
C GLU A 57 -20.33 3.85 -22.23
N PHE A 58 -19.84 3.81 -20.98
CA PHE A 58 -20.37 4.64 -19.90
C PHE A 58 -20.30 6.13 -20.28
N ALA A 59 -21.45 6.80 -20.32
CA ALA A 59 -21.57 8.15 -20.85
C ALA A 59 -21.16 9.23 -19.84
N GLY A 60 -21.17 8.90 -18.55
CA GLY A 60 -20.82 9.84 -17.48
C GLY A 60 -19.31 9.98 -17.25
N PRO A 61 -18.90 10.91 -16.38
CA PRO A 61 -17.50 11.04 -15.97
C PRO A 61 -16.96 9.77 -15.31
N LYS A 62 -15.75 9.37 -15.71
CA LYS A 62 -14.98 8.28 -15.11
C LYS A 62 -13.83 8.88 -14.31
N ILE A 63 -13.74 8.58 -13.03
CA ILE A 63 -12.68 9.09 -12.15
C ILE A 63 -11.97 7.93 -11.45
N HIS A 64 -10.66 8.03 -11.29
CA HIS A 64 -9.87 7.04 -10.55
C HIS A 64 -9.36 7.66 -9.25
N SER A 65 -9.37 6.92 -8.14
CA SER A 65 -8.91 7.41 -6.83
C SER A 65 -7.47 7.96 -6.85
N ALA A 66 -6.59 7.33 -7.62
CA ALA A 66 -5.20 7.76 -7.84
C ALA A 66 -5.01 8.89 -8.88
N ALA A 67 -6.05 9.32 -9.58
CA ALA A 67 -6.02 10.38 -10.59
C ALA A 67 -7.35 11.15 -10.56
N TRP A 68 -7.65 11.71 -9.38
CA TRP A 68 -8.95 12.31 -9.09
C TRP A 68 -9.18 13.58 -9.92
N ASP A 69 -10.34 13.65 -10.58
CA ASP A 69 -10.77 14.85 -11.29
C ASP A 69 -11.65 15.71 -10.37
N HIS A 70 -11.06 16.79 -9.85
CA HIS A 70 -11.74 17.73 -8.96
C HIS A 70 -12.79 18.62 -9.66
N SER A 71 -12.91 18.55 -10.99
CA SER A 71 -13.95 19.30 -11.73
C SER A 71 -15.31 18.60 -11.74
N VAL A 72 -15.37 17.33 -11.34
CA VAL A 72 -16.61 16.55 -11.29
C VAL A 72 -17.41 16.94 -10.06
N GLU A 73 -18.59 17.53 -10.27
CA GLU A 73 -19.55 17.83 -9.19
C GLU A 73 -20.34 16.57 -8.80
N PHE A 74 -20.60 16.37 -7.50
CA PHE A 74 -21.30 15.20 -6.96
C PHE A 74 -22.70 15.52 -6.39
N GLU A 75 -23.00 16.80 -6.12
CA GLU A 75 -24.25 17.20 -5.49
C GLU A 75 -25.46 16.79 -6.35
N GLY A 76 -26.42 16.08 -5.74
CA GLY A 76 -27.66 15.64 -6.41
C GLY A 76 -27.49 14.55 -7.47
N LYS A 77 -26.30 13.95 -7.62
CA LYS A 77 -26.04 12.87 -8.58
C LYS A 77 -26.18 11.48 -7.94
N LEU A 78 -26.66 10.52 -8.72
CA LEU A 78 -26.64 9.11 -8.33
C LEU A 78 -25.22 8.56 -8.53
N PHE A 79 -24.55 8.30 -7.41
CA PHE A 79 -23.15 7.93 -7.36
C PHE A 79 -22.99 6.44 -7.07
N VAL A 80 -22.25 5.73 -7.91
CA VAL A 80 -21.75 4.39 -7.56
C VAL A 80 -20.24 4.46 -7.36
N TYR A 81 -19.84 4.18 -6.12
CA TYR A 81 -18.47 3.89 -5.77
C TYR A 81 -18.16 2.44 -6.13
N ALA A 82 -17.58 2.20 -7.30
CA ALA A 82 -17.19 0.86 -7.72
C ALA A 82 -15.86 0.49 -7.04
N VAL A 83 -15.95 -0.10 -5.85
CA VAL A 83 -14.80 -0.71 -5.16
C VAL A 83 -14.48 -2.03 -5.84
N VAL A 84 -13.49 -2.01 -6.73
CA VAL A 84 -12.82 -3.24 -7.14
C VAL A 84 -11.57 -3.35 -6.27
N ASP A 85 -11.70 -4.11 -5.17
CA ASP A 85 -10.72 -4.35 -4.10
C ASP A 85 -10.70 -3.30 -2.96
N LEU A 86 -10.92 -3.79 -1.73
CA LEU A 86 -11.06 -3.01 -0.50
C LEU A 86 -9.70 -2.58 0.11
N ASP A 87 -8.65 -2.50 -0.71
CA ASP A 87 -7.32 -2.18 -0.23
C ASP A 87 -7.05 -0.67 -0.40
N LEU A 88 -7.07 0.06 0.73
CA LEU A 88 -6.66 1.47 0.96
C LEU A 88 -7.31 2.61 0.16
N SER A 89 -7.44 2.48 -1.16
CA SER A 89 -7.80 3.61 -2.04
C SER A 89 -9.24 4.08 -1.87
N GLY A 90 -10.08 3.22 -1.27
CA GLY A 90 -11.46 3.46 -0.86
C GLY A 90 -11.67 4.53 0.22
N GLN A 91 -10.63 4.82 1.02
CA GLN A 91 -10.81 5.37 2.38
C GLN A 91 -10.60 6.88 2.48
N VAL A 92 -10.01 7.52 1.47
CA VAL A 92 -9.57 8.92 1.54
C VAL A 92 -10.69 9.92 1.25
N LEU A 93 -11.78 9.49 0.62
CA LEU A 93 -12.76 10.41 0.03
C LEU A 93 -13.85 10.93 0.99
N GLU A 94 -14.04 10.30 2.15
CA GLU A 94 -15.13 10.65 3.06
C GLU A 94 -14.70 11.21 4.43
N SER A 95 -13.42 11.09 4.81
CA SER A 95 -12.92 11.66 6.08
C SER A 95 -13.00 13.19 6.15
N GLU A 96 -13.19 13.86 5.00
CA GLU A 96 -13.47 15.30 4.91
C GLU A 96 -14.95 15.65 5.18
N LEU A 97 -15.88 14.67 5.08
CA LEU A 97 -17.33 14.92 5.07
C LEU A 97 -18.03 14.76 6.42
N LYS A 98 -17.38 14.22 7.46
CA LYS A 98 -17.99 14.06 8.79
C LYS A 98 -17.05 14.48 9.92
N LYS A 99 -17.31 15.66 10.49
CA LYS A 99 -16.76 16.09 11.79
C LYS A 99 -17.75 15.77 12.91
N GLY A 100 -17.30 15.04 13.93
CA GLY A 100 -17.99 14.76 15.20
C GLY A 100 -18.11 13.25 15.43
N ASP A 101 -17.70 12.68 16.57
CA ASP A 101 -17.79 13.12 17.96
C ASP A 101 -16.53 12.77 18.79
N GLY A 102 -15.81 13.79 19.27
CA GLY A 102 -14.58 13.62 20.05
C GLY A 102 -14.79 13.15 21.50
N THR A 103 -15.39 11.97 21.71
CA THR A 103 -15.65 11.41 23.06
C THR A 103 -14.83 10.16 23.42
N GLU A 104 -14.02 9.64 22.50
CA GLU A 104 -13.18 8.46 22.77
C GLU A 104 -11.83 8.84 23.40
N ALA A 105 -11.02 7.87 23.84
CA ALA A 105 -9.68 8.12 24.38
C ALA A 105 -8.65 8.36 23.25
N PRO A 106 -7.53 9.08 23.48
CA PRO A 106 -6.49 9.32 22.47
C PRO A 106 -5.98 8.08 21.73
N GLY A 107 -6.00 6.90 22.36
CA GLY A 107 -5.57 5.63 21.77
C GLY A 107 -6.56 4.99 20.79
N ASN A 108 -7.76 5.54 20.66
CA ASN A 108 -8.74 5.06 19.68
C ASN A 108 -8.52 5.72 18.31
N ARG A 109 -8.79 4.97 17.23
CA ARG A 109 -8.60 5.45 15.85
C ARG A 109 -9.38 6.74 15.52
N GLN A 110 -10.54 6.95 16.16
CA GLN A 110 -11.41 8.12 15.94
C GLN A 110 -11.30 9.17 17.06
N TYR A 111 -10.08 9.55 17.46
CA TYR A 111 -9.90 10.61 18.46
C TYR A 111 -9.74 12.01 17.84
N THR A 112 -10.66 12.93 18.17
CA THR A 112 -10.45 14.35 17.90
C THR A 112 -9.63 14.99 19.02
N PHE A 113 -8.36 15.27 18.75
CA PHE A 113 -7.49 15.96 19.72
C PHE A 113 -8.10 17.29 20.18
N THR A 114 -8.36 17.38 21.47
CA THR A 114 -8.86 18.57 22.16
C THR A 114 -7.80 19.68 22.18
N GLY A 115 -8.20 20.88 22.59
CA GLY A 115 -7.25 21.97 22.84
C GLY A 115 -6.23 21.61 23.94
N ALA A 116 -6.63 20.80 24.92
CA ALA A 116 -5.76 20.33 25.98
C ALA A 116 -4.73 19.32 25.46
N ASP A 117 -5.11 18.37 24.61
CA ASP A 117 -4.15 17.39 24.05
C ASP A 117 -3.15 18.07 23.14
N LYS A 118 -3.62 18.97 22.26
CA LYS A 118 -2.73 19.74 21.38
C LYS A 118 -1.77 20.60 22.16
N LYS A 119 -2.23 21.18 23.28
CA LYS A 119 -1.36 21.94 24.21
C LYS A 119 -0.37 20.99 24.88
N GLY A 120 -0.81 19.84 25.38
CA GLY A 120 0.01 18.78 25.96
C GLY A 120 1.10 18.31 25.00
N PHE A 121 0.78 18.03 23.74
CA PHE A 121 1.78 17.61 22.75
C PHE A 121 2.82 18.67 22.43
N ARG A 122 2.46 19.95 22.56
CA ARG A 122 3.40 21.08 22.34
C ARG A 122 4.27 21.34 23.56
N GLU A 123 3.71 21.23 24.75
CA GLU A 123 4.38 21.58 26.01
C GLU A 123 5.09 20.40 26.67
N ASP A 124 4.70 19.17 26.34
CA ASP A 124 5.30 17.92 26.82
C ASP A 124 5.63 16.97 25.65
N PRO A 125 6.80 17.17 25.01
CA PRO A 125 7.27 16.31 23.93
C PRO A 125 7.50 14.85 24.35
N GLY A 126 7.68 14.58 25.65
CA GLY A 126 7.87 13.24 26.19
C GLY A 126 6.58 12.43 26.09
N SER A 127 5.48 12.96 26.64
CA SER A 127 4.17 12.29 26.56
C SER A 127 3.68 12.11 25.11
N HIS A 128 3.97 13.05 24.20
CA HIS A 128 3.66 12.88 22.78
C HIS A 128 4.52 11.80 22.10
N LEU A 129 5.78 11.64 22.52
CA LEU A 129 6.63 10.55 22.03
C LEU A 129 6.08 9.19 22.49
N GLU A 130 5.71 9.07 23.76
CA GLU A 130 5.09 7.86 24.32
C GLU A 130 3.83 7.46 23.56
N PHE A 131 2.91 8.40 23.39
CA PHE A 131 1.68 8.22 22.62
C PHE A 131 1.92 7.64 21.21
N ARG A 132 2.91 8.19 20.46
CA ARG A 132 3.23 7.69 19.12
C ARG A 132 3.81 6.29 19.13
N LYS A 133 4.59 5.94 20.16
CA LYS A 133 5.19 4.61 20.30
C LYS A 133 4.16 3.56 20.69
N GLU A 134 3.18 3.92 21.50
CA GLU A 134 2.03 3.06 21.85
C GLU A 134 1.15 2.75 20.63
N ILE A 135 0.83 3.76 19.79
CA ILE A 135 0.06 3.54 18.55
C ILE A 135 0.74 2.51 17.63
N GLU A 136 2.06 2.55 17.50
CA GLU A 136 2.81 1.59 16.68
C GLU A 136 2.76 0.16 17.24
N ALA A 137 2.49 -0.01 18.54
CA ALA A 137 2.41 -1.32 19.20
C ALA A 137 1.00 -1.95 19.18
N ASP A 138 -0.04 -1.15 18.91
CA ASP A 138 -1.43 -1.57 19.03
C ASP A 138 -2.05 -2.09 17.73
N ILE A 139 -2.13 -3.42 17.60
CA ILE A 139 -2.92 -4.10 16.57
C ILE A 139 -3.48 -5.38 17.18
N ASN A 140 -4.80 -5.51 17.42
CA ASN A 140 -5.40 -6.85 17.56
C ASN A 140 -6.94 -7.02 17.55
N ILE A 141 -7.79 -6.02 17.26
CA ILE A 141 -9.26 -6.21 17.39
C ILE A 141 -10.03 -5.65 16.19
N ILE A 142 -9.82 -6.21 15.00
CA ILE A 142 -10.52 -5.73 13.79
C ILE A 142 -11.99 -6.18 13.78
N THR A 143 -12.29 -7.44 14.08
CA THR A 143 -13.64 -8.00 13.90
C THR A 143 -14.67 -7.39 14.84
N GLU A 144 -14.35 -7.26 16.13
CA GLU A 144 -15.28 -6.66 17.09
C GLU A 144 -15.52 -5.18 16.76
N GLU A 145 -14.47 -4.48 16.34
CA GLU A 145 -14.55 -3.07 15.96
C GLU A 145 -15.39 -2.86 14.69
N MET A 146 -15.26 -3.73 13.69
CA MET A 146 -16.11 -3.67 12.49
C MET A 146 -17.59 -3.89 12.84
N ASN A 147 -17.89 -4.82 13.74
CA ASN A 147 -19.26 -5.03 14.22
C ASN A 147 -19.80 -3.82 14.98
N ARG A 148 -18.99 -3.26 15.88
CA ARG A 148 -19.34 -2.07 16.66
C ARG A 148 -19.68 -0.89 15.75
N ARG A 149 -18.80 -0.59 14.77
CA ARG A 149 -18.93 0.57 13.87
C ARG A 149 -20.10 0.49 12.91
N MET A 150 -20.49 -0.71 12.45
CA MET A 150 -21.69 -0.89 11.61
C MET A 150 -23.00 -0.92 12.40
N GLY A 151 -22.95 -1.02 13.73
CA GLY A 151 -24.13 -1.04 14.59
C GLY A 151 -25.02 -2.29 14.44
N PRO A 152 -26.23 -2.29 15.02
CA PRO A 152 -27.19 -3.39 14.89
C PRO A 152 -27.75 -3.53 13.46
N GLY A 153 -28.10 -4.75 13.04
CA GLY A 153 -28.62 -5.03 11.68
C GLY A 153 -27.52 -5.22 10.64
N ASN A 154 -27.84 -5.02 9.35
CA ASN A 154 -26.90 -5.12 8.22
C ASN A 154 -26.19 -6.48 8.09
N GLU A 155 -26.87 -7.58 8.45
CA GLU A 155 -26.26 -8.92 8.53
C GLU A 155 -25.60 -9.36 7.21
N LYS A 156 -26.23 -9.07 6.07
CA LYS A 156 -25.66 -9.37 4.74
C LYS A 156 -24.37 -8.57 4.47
N LEU A 157 -24.33 -7.31 4.90
CA LEU A 157 -23.13 -6.47 4.78
C LEU A 157 -22.02 -6.98 5.69
N LYS A 158 -22.33 -7.27 6.96
CA LYS A 158 -21.38 -7.84 7.93
C LYS A 158 -20.78 -9.14 7.44
N GLU A 159 -21.62 -10.06 6.95
CA GLU A 159 -21.16 -11.33 6.38
C GLU A 159 -20.20 -11.14 5.20
N PHE A 160 -20.47 -10.13 4.38
CA PHE A 160 -19.67 -9.82 3.19
C PHE A 160 -18.33 -9.14 3.51
N ILE A 161 -18.35 -8.12 4.37
CA ILE A 161 -17.19 -7.25 4.57
C ILE A 161 -16.25 -7.71 5.69
N ILE A 162 -16.76 -8.42 6.70
CA ILE A 162 -15.94 -8.86 7.83
C ILE A 162 -15.00 -9.97 7.35
N PRO A 163 -13.67 -9.77 7.45
CA PRO A 163 -12.68 -10.75 7.02
C PRO A 163 -12.86 -12.12 7.68
N LYS A 164 -12.71 -13.17 6.87
CA LYS A 164 -12.62 -14.57 7.33
C LYS A 164 -11.17 -15.06 7.48
N TRP A 165 -10.21 -14.15 7.27
CA TRP A 165 -8.77 -14.36 7.34
C TRP A 165 -8.18 -13.55 8.50
N SER A 166 -7.01 -13.93 8.99
CA SER A 166 -6.37 -13.34 10.17
C SER A 166 -5.95 -11.88 9.93
N PRO A 167 -6.11 -10.97 10.90
CA PRO A 167 -5.56 -9.62 10.85
C PRO A 167 -4.11 -9.60 10.34
N GLY A 168 -3.85 -8.76 9.33
CA GLY A 168 -2.55 -8.67 8.69
C GLY A 168 -2.40 -9.49 7.39
N CYS A 169 -3.31 -10.40 7.04
CA CYS A 169 -3.27 -11.04 5.72
C CYS A 169 -3.35 -10.00 4.58
N ARG A 170 -4.17 -8.97 4.78
CA ARG A 170 -4.15 -7.70 4.03
C ARG A 170 -3.67 -6.57 4.92
N ARG A 171 -3.34 -5.43 4.31
CA ARG A 171 -3.10 -4.21 5.08
C ARG A 171 -4.36 -3.89 5.88
N ILE A 172 -4.16 -3.48 7.12
CA ILE A 172 -5.26 -3.25 8.05
C ILE A 172 -6.14 -2.11 7.54
N SER A 173 -7.41 -2.44 7.37
CA SER A 173 -8.52 -1.63 6.87
C SER A 173 -9.79 -2.08 7.62
N PRO A 174 -10.92 -1.35 7.55
CA PRO A 174 -11.13 -0.04 6.92
C PRO A 174 -10.73 1.15 7.78
N GLY A 175 -10.49 2.29 7.12
CA GLY A 175 -10.27 3.58 7.76
C GLY A 175 -11.54 4.15 8.40
N ASP A 176 -11.43 5.32 9.00
CA ASP A 176 -12.54 5.96 9.69
C ASP A 176 -13.62 6.46 8.72
N GLY A 177 -14.89 6.47 9.17
CA GLY A 177 -16.06 6.88 8.38
C GLY A 177 -16.57 5.86 7.35
N TYR A 178 -15.72 4.94 6.87
CA TYR A 178 -16.08 4.01 5.80
C TYR A 178 -17.23 3.05 6.18
N LEU A 179 -17.15 2.40 7.34
CA LEU A 179 -18.17 1.44 7.77
C LEU A 179 -19.51 2.12 8.08
N GLU A 180 -19.43 3.33 8.64
CA GLU A 180 -20.56 4.17 8.99
C GLU A 180 -21.27 4.70 7.73
N ALA A 181 -20.54 4.88 6.63
CA ALA A 181 -21.09 5.27 5.34
C ALA A 181 -21.89 4.14 4.69
N LEU A 182 -21.39 2.90 4.76
CA LEU A 182 -22.05 1.73 4.16
C LEU A 182 -23.43 1.42 4.75
N VAL A 183 -23.75 1.96 5.93
CA VAL A 183 -25.03 1.77 6.62
C VAL A 183 -25.95 2.99 6.53
N GLN A 184 -25.60 4.02 5.75
CA GLN A 184 -26.44 5.19 5.56
C GLN A 184 -27.66 4.87 4.68
N PRO A 185 -28.81 5.53 4.89
CA PRO A 185 -30.04 5.24 4.14
C PRO A 185 -29.96 5.56 2.64
N ASN A 186 -28.97 6.35 2.22
CA ASN A 186 -28.72 6.71 0.82
C ASN A 186 -27.59 5.90 0.17
N VAL A 187 -27.14 4.81 0.82
CA VAL A 187 -26.07 3.95 0.31
C VAL A 187 -26.61 2.53 0.14
N GLU A 188 -26.38 1.95 -1.03
CA GLU A 188 -26.77 0.58 -1.36
C GLU A 188 -25.52 -0.28 -1.64
N PRO A 189 -25.15 -1.20 -0.73
CA PRO A 189 -24.08 -2.15 -0.99
C PRO A 189 -24.48 -3.18 -2.06
N VAL A 190 -23.67 -3.30 -3.11
CA VAL A 190 -23.81 -4.33 -4.16
C VAL A 190 -22.77 -5.44 -3.90
N TYR A 191 -23.23 -6.68 -3.84
CA TYR A 191 -22.44 -7.83 -3.38
C TYR A 191 -21.85 -8.69 -4.50
N GLY A 192 -22.37 -8.52 -5.73
CA GLY A 192 -21.92 -9.24 -6.92
C GLY A 192 -20.78 -8.53 -7.65
N GLY A 193 -20.19 -9.21 -8.63
CA GLY A 193 -19.28 -8.57 -9.57
C GLY A 193 -20.01 -7.69 -10.58
N ILE A 194 -19.23 -6.95 -11.36
CA ILE A 194 -19.70 -6.13 -12.47
C ILE A 194 -19.56 -6.97 -13.74
N LYS A 195 -20.67 -7.18 -14.44
CA LYS A 195 -20.68 -7.88 -15.72
C LYS A 195 -20.21 -6.97 -16.84
N GLN A 196 -20.80 -5.78 -16.94
CA GLN A 196 -20.49 -4.80 -17.98
C GLN A 196 -20.91 -3.39 -17.55
N ALA A 197 -20.29 -2.38 -18.15
CA ALA A 197 -20.80 -1.02 -18.18
C ALA A 197 -21.64 -0.78 -19.44
N VAL A 198 -22.63 0.09 -19.30
CA VAL A 198 -23.54 0.55 -20.35
C VAL A 198 -23.69 2.06 -20.23
N PRO A 199 -24.24 2.77 -21.24
CA PRO A 199 -24.27 4.24 -21.22
C PRO A 199 -24.84 4.90 -19.96
N GLY A 200 -25.88 4.30 -19.35
CA GLY A 200 -26.51 4.83 -18.13
C GLY A 200 -25.99 4.25 -16.81
N GLY A 201 -25.03 3.33 -16.82
CA GLY A 201 -24.48 2.75 -15.59
C GLY A 201 -23.88 1.37 -15.73
N LEU A 202 -24.07 0.52 -14.72
CA LEU A 202 -23.44 -0.80 -14.62
C LEU A 202 -24.50 -1.90 -14.56
N VAL A 203 -24.16 -3.05 -15.11
CA VAL A 203 -24.93 -4.29 -14.95
C VAL A 203 -24.10 -5.24 -14.10
N SER A 204 -24.66 -5.71 -12.99
CA SER A 204 -24.05 -6.72 -12.12
C SER A 204 -24.16 -8.13 -12.70
N ASP A 205 -23.41 -9.07 -12.14
CA ASP A 205 -23.37 -10.46 -12.59
C ASP A 205 -24.73 -11.17 -12.53
N ASP A 206 -25.62 -10.75 -11.62
CA ASP A 206 -27.00 -11.23 -11.51
C ASP A 206 -27.96 -10.57 -12.52
N GLY A 207 -27.46 -9.68 -13.37
CA GLY A 207 -28.21 -8.97 -14.41
C GLY A 207 -28.94 -7.72 -13.93
N MET A 208 -28.77 -7.31 -12.67
CA MET A 208 -29.38 -6.08 -12.16
C MET A 208 -28.71 -4.84 -12.77
N PHE A 209 -29.52 -3.88 -13.20
CA PHE A 209 -29.04 -2.60 -13.72
C PHE A 209 -28.97 -1.56 -12.59
N HIS A 210 -27.80 -0.94 -12.46
CA HIS A 210 -27.52 0.14 -11.53
C HIS A 210 -27.31 1.43 -12.31
N ASN A 211 -28.26 2.34 -12.22
CA ASN A 211 -28.14 3.68 -12.81
C ASN A 211 -27.05 4.47 -12.08
N MET A 212 -26.27 5.28 -12.80
CA MET A 212 -25.31 6.22 -12.19
C MET A 212 -24.90 7.33 -13.14
N ASP A 213 -24.61 8.49 -12.58
CA ASP A 213 -24.14 9.66 -13.32
C ASP A 213 -22.61 9.75 -13.40
N VAL A 214 -21.93 9.17 -12.41
CA VAL A 214 -20.46 9.19 -12.27
C VAL A 214 -19.97 7.81 -11.86
N LEU A 215 -18.88 7.35 -12.50
CA LEU A 215 -18.21 6.11 -12.16
C LEU A 215 -16.87 6.41 -11.48
N ALA A 216 -16.80 6.14 -10.17
CA ALA A 216 -15.57 6.24 -9.40
C ALA A 216 -14.91 4.87 -9.26
N CYS A 217 -13.68 4.73 -9.74
CA CYS A 217 -12.90 3.51 -9.71
C CYS A 217 -11.84 3.55 -8.61
N ALA A 218 -11.91 2.57 -7.70
CA ALA A 218 -10.90 2.33 -6.67
C ALA A 218 -10.13 1.03 -6.97
N THR A 219 -9.75 0.81 -8.24
CA THR A 219 -9.31 -0.46 -8.84
C THR A 219 -7.83 -0.80 -8.62
N ASP A 220 -7.25 -0.27 -7.54
CA ASP A 220 -5.86 -0.49 -7.10
C ASP A 220 -4.80 -0.11 -8.15
N PHE A 221 -3.58 -0.60 -7.98
CA PHE A 221 -2.41 -0.35 -8.78
C PHE A 221 -1.85 -1.67 -9.35
N ASN A 222 -1.14 -1.59 -10.46
CA ASN A 222 -0.22 -2.64 -10.85
C ASN A 222 1.01 -2.57 -9.93
N GLY A 223 1.10 -3.50 -8.97
CA GLY A 223 2.18 -3.55 -7.98
C GLY A 223 3.55 -3.46 -8.63
N ALA A 224 4.28 -2.38 -8.36
CA ALA A 224 5.57 -2.12 -8.98
C ALA A 224 6.72 -2.70 -8.12
N PHE A 225 6.77 -4.03 -7.97
CA PHE A 225 7.94 -4.72 -7.39
C PHE A 225 9.19 -4.65 -8.30
N LYS A 226 9.00 -4.13 -9.51
CA LYS A 226 10.02 -3.86 -10.50
C LYS A 226 9.83 -2.43 -11.01
N PRO A 227 10.90 -1.74 -11.43
CA PRO A 227 10.75 -0.42 -12.04
C PRO A 227 9.76 -0.45 -13.21
N ALA A 228 8.90 0.57 -13.33
CA ALA A 228 7.94 0.72 -14.43
C ALA A 228 8.60 1.05 -15.79
N PHE A 229 9.92 0.98 -15.83
CA PHE A 229 10.76 1.29 -16.97
C PHE A 229 11.81 0.21 -17.18
N LYS A 230 12.34 0.14 -18.40
CA LYS A 230 13.36 -0.84 -18.76
C LYS A 230 14.68 -0.45 -18.08
N VAL A 231 15.17 -1.31 -17.20
CA VAL A 231 16.53 -1.16 -16.67
C VAL A 231 17.35 -2.28 -17.28
N VAL A 232 18.54 -1.96 -17.75
CA VAL A 232 19.51 -2.86 -18.40
C VAL A 232 20.84 -2.70 -17.69
N ASN A 233 21.44 -3.81 -17.27
CA ASN A 233 22.73 -3.82 -16.59
C ASN A 233 23.91 -3.69 -17.59
N GLY A 234 25.13 -3.66 -17.07
CA GLY A 234 26.34 -3.55 -17.90
C GLY A 234 26.55 -4.71 -18.89
N ASP A 235 25.94 -5.85 -18.63
CA ASP A 235 25.99 -7.05 -19.50
C ASP A 235 24.89 -7.05 -20.58
N GLY A 236 24.10 -5.97 -20.69
CA GLY A 236 23.01 -5.86 -21.66
C GLY A 236 21.74 -6.62 -21.28
N LYS A 237 21.67 -7.23 -20.09
CA LYS A 237 20.47 -7.90 -19.58
C LYS A 237 19.53 -6.92 -18.92
N THR A 238 18.24 -7.09 -19.13
CA THR A 238 17.24 -6.32 -18.39
C THR A 238 17.20 -6.76 -16.93
N VAL A 239 16.78 -5.86 -16.03
CA VAL A 239 16.48 -6.22 -14.65
C VAL A 239 15.46 -7.36 -14.59
N GLN A 240 14.52 -7.44 -15.54
CA GLN A 240 13.56 -8.54 -15.61
C GLN A 240 14.23 -9.90 -15.87
N GLU A 241 15.29 -9.94 -16.69
CA GLU A 241 16.07 -11.15 -16.99
C GLU A 241 17.09 -11.46 -15.88
N ASP A 242 17.60 -10.44 -15.20
CA ASP A 242 18.62 -10.53 -14.15
C ASP A 242 18.02 -10.70 -12.74
N TRP A 243 16.70 -10.59 -12.60
CA TRP A 243 15.99 -10.74 -11.33
C TRP A 243 15.97 -12.20 -10.87
N GLY A 244 17.01 -12.62 -10.16
CA GLY A 244 17.09 -13.96 -9.57
C GLY A 244 16.23 -14.16 -8.32
N ASP A 245 16.21 -15.40 -7.82
CA ASP A 245 15.51 -15.78 -6.60
C ASP A 245 16.27 -15.46 -5.31
N SER A 246 17.34 -14.66 -5.36
CA SER A 246 18.28 -14.50 -4.25
C SER A 246 17.63 -14.05 -2.93
N VAL A 247 17.21 -12.78 -2.83
CA VAL A 247 16.50 -12.26 -1.66
C VAL A 247 15.10 -12.86 -1.54
N ASN A 248 14.48 -13.14 -2.70
CA ASN A 248 13.15 -13.69 -2.75
C ASN A 248 13.04 -15.09 -2.13
N PHE A 249 14.08 -15.92 -2.22
CA PHE A 249 14.11 -17.25 -1.59
C PHE A 249 14.04 -17.15 -0.07
N HIS A 250 14.68 -16.13 0.51
CA HIS A 250 14.54 -15.84 1.93
C HIS A 250 13.14 -15.36 2.28
N PHE A 251 12.57 -14.43 1.49
CA PHE A 251 11.20 -13.95 1.69
C PHE A 251 10.19 -15.09 1.62
N ASP A 252 10.30 -15.93 0.58
CA ASP A 252 9.47 -17.12 0.38
C ASP A 252 9.61 -18.12 1.52
N THR A 253 10.80 -18.27 2.10
CA THR A 253 11.06 -19.17 3.23
C THR A 253 10.46 -18.61 4.52
N PHE A 254 10.68 -17.32 4.81
CA PHE A 254 10.16 -16.65 5.99
C PHE A 254 8.63 -16.63 6.00
N HIS A 255 8.02 -16.26 4.87
CA HIS A 255 6.58 -16.03 4.82
C HIS A 255 5.73 -17.30 4.89
N ARG A 256 6.31 -18.50 4.74
CA ARG A 256 5.58 -19.80 4.75
C ARG A 256 4.62 -19.96 5.92
N THR A 257 4.97 -19.41 7.08
CA THR A 257 4.21 -19.56 8.33
C THR A 257 3.62 -18.24 8.82
N THR A 258 3.70 -17.17 8.02
CA THR A 258 3.17 -15.85 8.39
C THR A 258 1.72 -15.70 7.94
N VAL A 259 0.95 -14.86 8.64
CA VAL A 259 -0.44 -14.49 8.27
C VAL A 259 -0.55 -13.95 6.83
N PHE A 260 0.53 -13.35 6.31
CA PHE A 260 0.59 -12.85 4.93
C PHE A 260 0.43 -13.95 3.86
N GLN A 261 0.64 -15.23 4.20
CA GLN A 261 0.43 -16.36 3.27
C GLN A 261 -0.98 -16.97 3.34
N GLU A 262 -1.89 -16.48 4.19
CA GLU A 262 -3.27 -16.97 4.22
C GLU A 262 -4.04 -16.66 2.92
N GLU A 263 -5.21 -17.28 2.73
CA GLU A 263 -6.00 -17.14 1.51
C GLU A 263 -6.79 -15.83 1.49
N CYS A 264 -6.09 -14.74 1.17
CA CYS A 264 -6.69 -13.43 0.94
C CYS A 264 -6.03 -12.75 -0.27
N ARG A 265 -6.86 -12.12 -1.12
CA ARG A 265 -6.38 -11.27 -2.20
C ARG A 265 -5.74 -10.01 -1.60
N SER A 266 -4.52 -9.67 -1.98
CA SER A 266 -3.88 -8.42 -1.57
C SER A 266 -2.77 -8.01 -2.52
N TRP A 267 -2.48 -6.72 -2.61
CA TRP A 267 -1.30 -6.22 -3.31
C TRP A 267 0.01 -6.76 -2.73
N PHE A 268 0.06 -7.16 -1.45
CA PHE A 268 1.21 -7.88 -0.86
C PHE A 268 1.60 -9.13 -1.66
N LYS A 269 0.63 -9.70 -2.39
CA LYS A 269 0.70 -10.93 -3.19
C LYS A 269 0.49 -10.63 -4.68
N ASP A 270 0.78 -9.41 -5.14
CA ASP A 270 0.60 -8.98 -6.54
C ASP A 270 -0.87 -9.10 -6.99
N GLY A 271 -1.81 -8.75 -6.09
CA GLY A 271 -3.26 -8.74 -6.37
C GLY A 271 -3.88 -10.14 -6.46
N LYS A 272 -3.18 -11.19 -6.01
CA LYS A 272 -3.64 -12.59 -6.04
C LYS A 272 -4.01 -13.09 -4.64
N ILE A 273 -4.87 -14.11 -4.58
CA ILE A 273 -5.26 -14.78 -3.32
C ILE A 273 -4.07 -15.47 -2.66
N LYS A 274 -3.23 -16.09 -3.49
CA LYS A 274 -2.03 -16.82 -3.07
C LYS A 274 -0.92 -16.59 -4.08
N ASN A 275 0.20 -16.07 -3.62
CA ASN A 275 1.40 -15.80 -4.40
C ASN A 275 2.59 -15.60 -3.46
N ARG A 276 3.78 -15.38 -4.02
CA ARG A 276 4.91 -14.80 -3.28
C ARG A 276 4.46 -13.52 -2.55
N VAL A 277 4.92 -13.37 -1.31
CA VAL A 277 4.72 -12.17 -0.50
C VAL A 277 5.93 -11.27 -0.68
N TYR A 278 5.69 -10.00 -0.97
CA TYR A 278 6.73 -9.00 -1.26
C TYR A 278 6.96 -8.02 -0.09
N LEU A 279 6.64 -8.45 1.13
CA LEU A 279 6.90 -7.70 2.35
C LEU A 279 8.27 -8.10 2.92
N TRP A 280 8.86 -7.19 3.69
CA TRP A 280 10.12 -7.48 4.37
C TRP A 280 9.93 -8.59 5.43
N PRO A 281 10.87 -9.55 5.53
CA PRO A 281 10.91 -10.60 6.55
C PRO A 281 11.22 -10.11 7.98
N GLY A 282 10.34 -9.30 8.56
CA GLY A 282 10.49 -8.80 9.92
C GLY A 282 9.96 -7.38 10.11
N PRO A 283 10.08 -6.81 11.32
CA PRO A 283 9.71 -5.43 11.60
C PRO A 283 10.67 -4.43 10.96
N THR A 284 10.27 -3.16 10.91
CA THR A 284 11.10 -2.06 10.37
C THR A 284 12.49 -2.00 11.01
N VAL A 285 12.60 -2.20 12.32
CA VAL A 285 13.89 -2.22 13.04
C VAL A 285 14.81 -3.35 12.55
N HIS A 286 14.27 -4.51 12.18
CA HIS A 286 15.04 -5.60 11.57
C HIS A 286 15.59 -5.19 10.20
N PHE A 287 14.76 -4.54 9.38
CA PHE A 287 15.21 -4.00 8.09
C PHE A 287 16.31 -2.97 8.27
N LEU A 288 16.12 -1.98 9.15
CA LEU A 288 17.10 -0.93 9.43
C LEU A 288 18.44 -1.52 9.88
N LYS A 289 18.42 -2.52 10.76
CA LYS A 289 19.62 -3.23 11.18
C LYS A 289 20.30 -3.97 10.03
N SER A 290 19.53 -4.59 9.14
CA SER A 290 20.07 -5.34 7.99
C SER A 290 20.79 -4.47 6.96
N ILE A 291 20.44 -3.18 6.89
CA ILE A 291 21.06 -2.21 5.96
C ILE A 291 22.02 -1.24 6.64
N LYS A 292 22.21 -1.34 7.97
CA LYS A 292 23.09 -0.47 8.75
C LYS A 292 24.53 -0.59 8.25
N ASP A 293 25.01 -1.82 8.16
CA ASP A 293 26.37 -2.12 7.73
C ASP A 293 26.36 -2.72 6.33
N SER A 294 27.12 -2.11 5.42
CA SER A 294 27.31 -2.64 4.07
C SER A 294 28.22 -3.87 4.13
N ARG A 295 27.67 -5.03 3.76
CA ARG A 295 28.40 -6.31 3.67
C ARG A 295 29.17 -6.40 2.36
N PHE A 296 30.29 -5.68 2.23
CA PHE A 296 31.09 -5.69 1.00
C PHE A 296 31.71 -7.06 0.71
N GLU A 297 31.91 -7.89 1.74
CA GLU A 297 32.41 -9.26 1.57
C GLU A 297 31.47 -10.13 0.72
N ASP A 298 30.18 -9.79 0.63
CA ASP A 298 29.19 -10.50 -0.19
C ASP A 298 29.51 -10.50 -1.69
N TYR A 299 30.37 -9.58 -2.16
CA TYR A 299 30.84 -9.54 -3.56
C TYR A 299 31.91 -10.60 -3.86
N ASP A 300 32.62 -11.07 -2.83
CA ASP A 300 33.76 -11.98 -2.96
C ASP A 300 33.47 -13.41 -2.47
N ILE A 301 32.44 -13.59 -1.63
CA ILE A 301 32.10 -14.89 -1.05
C ILE A 301 31.09 -15.65 -1.91
N ARG A 302 31.28 -16.98 -1.99
CA ARG A 302 30.29 -17.90 -2.54
C ARG A 302 29.57 -18.61 -1.41
N TRP A 303 28.24 -18.51 -1.41
CA TRP A 303 27.40 -19.15 -0.40
C TRP A 303 27.29 -20.65 -0.66
N ARG A 304 27.51 -21.46 0.40
CA ARG A 304 27.40 -22.92 0.34
C ARG A 304 25.97 -23.40 0.11
N TYR A 305 24.98 -22.62 0.54
CA TYR A 305 23.56 -22.93 0.45
C TYR A 305 22.86 -21.92 -0.47
N GLY A 306 21.71 -22.31 -1.04
CA GLY A 306 20.97 -21.45 -1.98
C GLY A 306 20.43 -20.15 -1.36
N ASN A 307 20.27 -20.09 -0.04
CA ASN A 307 19.83 -18.88 0.65
C ASN A 307 21.00 -18.04 1.16
N ARG A 308 21.49 -17.10 0.35
CA ARG A 308 22.52 -16.15 0.79
C ARG A 308 22.08 -15.23 1.93
N PHE A 309 20.78 -15.02 2.09
CA PHE A 309 20.19 -14.15 3.11
C PHE A 309 19.79 -14.91 4.38
N ALA A 310 20.21 -16.17 4.55
CA ALA A 310 19.91 -16.96 5.74
C ALA A 310 20.41 -16.31 7.04
N TYR A 311 21.42 -15.44 6.98
CA TYR A 311 21.93 -14.70 8.14
C TYR A 311 20.91 -13.71 8.73
N LEU A 312 19.88 -13.31 7.97
CA LEU A 312 18.75 -12.52 8.47
C LEU A 312 17.88 -13.31 9.46
N GLY A 313 18.08 -14.62 9.56
CA GLY A 313 17.43 -15.46 10.56
C GLY A 313 15.91 -15.50 10.37
N ASN A 314 15.19 -15.33 11.48
CA ASN A 314 13.74 -15.40 11.54
C ASN A 314 13.10 -14.02 11.73
N GLY A 315 13.79 -12.93 11.36
CA GLY A 315 13.27 -11.57 11.43
C GLY A 315 13.11 -10.99 12.85
N GLU A 316 13.40 -11.76 13.89
CA GLU A 316 13.27 -11.31 15.28
C GLU A 316 14.41 -10.38 15.66
N VAL A 317 14.07 -9.32 16.40
CA VAL A 317 15.05 -8.46 17.07
C VAL A 317 14.88 -8.57 18.58
N LYS A 318 15.90 -8.15 19.33
CA LYS A 318 15.87 -8.13 20.81
C LYS A 318 14.62 -7.44 21.33
N ALA A 319 14.22 -6.31 20.74
CA ALA A 319 13.04 -5.57 21.15
C ALA A 319 11.75 -6.40 21.04
N SER A 320 11.56 -7.13 19.93
CA SER A 320 10.42 -8.04 19.74
C SER A 320 10.39 -9.17 20.78
N LYS A 321 11.56 -9.75 21.11
CA LYS A 321 11.64 -10.80 22.13
C LYS A 321 11.40 -10.33 23.55
N MET A 322 11.73 -9.08 23.84
CA MET A 322 11.60 -8.50 25.17
C MET A 322 10.27 -7.76 25.37
N ASN A 323 9.42 -7.69 24.34
CA ASN A 323 8.24 -6.81 24.28
C ASN A 323 8.59 -5.35 24.63
N ASP A 324 9.76 -4.89 24.17
CA ASP A 324 10.24 -3.53 24.38
C ASP A 324 9.67 -2.61 23.30
N VAL A 325 8.56 -1.95 23.61
CA VAL A 325 7.87 -1.00 22.73
C VAL A 325 8.81 0.12 22.25
N HIS A 326 9.70 0.61 23.11
CA HIS A 326 10.63 1.68 22.73
C HIS A 326 11.68 1.19 21.74
N GLY A 327 12.16 -0.04 21.93
CA GLY A 327 13.13 -0.70 21.05
C GLY A 327 12.55 -1.14 19.70
N LEU A 328 11.22 -1.22 19.54
CA LEU A 328 10.57 -1.50 18.25
C LEU A 328 10.53 -0.27 17.32
N SER A 329 10.56 0.92 17.92
CA SER A 329 10.41 2.21 17.25
C SER A 329 11.53 3.21 17.58
N PRO A 330 12.83 2.83 17.54
CA PRO A 330 13.92 3.72 17.93
C PRO A 330 14.07 4.94 17.00
N TYR A 331 13.53 4.85 15.79
CA TYR A 331 13.49 5.91 14.79
C TYR A 331 12.42 6.97 15.07
N VAL A 332 11.38 6.66 15.85
CA VAL A 332 10.35 7.61 16.28
C VAL A 332 10.93 8.44 17.42
N ARG A 333 11.21 9.72 17.14
CA ARG A 333 11.94 10.63 18.04
C ARG A 333 11.33 12.02 18.05
N SER A 334 11.67 12.84 19.04
CA SER A 334 11.17 14.21 19.21
C SER A 334 12.10 15.28 18.62
N SER A 335 13.35 14.92 18.32
CA SER A 335 14.36 15.78 17.69
C SER A 335 15.40 14.94 16.96
N ASP A 336 16.20 15.58 16.11
CA ASP A 336 17.31 14.93 15.42
C ASP A 336 18.54 14.91 16.33
N TYR A 337 18.94 13.70 16.72
CA TYR A 337 20.19 13.41 17.44
C TYR A 337 20.78 12.08 16.95
N ASP A 338 22.00 11.75 17.36
CA ASP A 338 22.60 10.46 17.01
C ASP A 338 21.86 9.32 17.71
N TRP A 339 21.51 8.27 16.96
CA TRP A 339 20.77 7.12 17.48
C TRP A 339 21.27 5.84 16.84
N ASP A 340 20.98 4.71 17.49
CA ASP A 340 21.36 3.39 17.02
C ASP A 340 20.13 2.46 17.00
N VAL A 341 20.17 1.50 16.08
CA VAL A 341 19.21 0.42 15.87
C VAL A 341 19.57 -0.85 16.66
N GLU A 342 20.73 -0.90 17.33
CA GLU A 342 21.22 -2.04 18.12
C GLU A 342 20.44 -2.38 19.40
#